data_AF-A0A8S9DXB0-F1
#
_entry.id   AF-A0A8S9DXB0-F1
#
_cell.length_a   1.000
_cell.length_b   1.000
_cell.length_c   1.000
_cell.angle_alpha   90.00
_cell.angle_beta   90.00
_cell.angle_gamma   90.00
#
_symmetry.space_group_name_H-M   'P 1'
#
loop_
_entity.id
_entity.type
_entity.pdbx_description
1 polymer ?
#
loop_
_entity_poly.entity_id
_entity_poly.type
_entity_poly.pdbx_seq_one_letter_code
_entity_poly.pdbx_strand_id
1 'polypeptide(L)'
;MEERHQILQWYDALCALQKENMKKPAGEIQDMPLNGLVTAYYGLAYNLYLLQHNAELQEYLIRRLKMTDSFYAAYYETFVSAWFILAGFELRIENEQDGGRTHPEFIATRDGQSYSVEAKTRQAKKNHFDVGNQLYAALRIESQLPRVIFIDMNVGADADFEAFGTQALDAIRGREAKLTIMGAAAPPAHVFVTNQPFHLALEQTRLPQVCLVTGFKISDFGEGAQFPSYTDAHKARVKYAALYDVQKAMVAYKIPVTFDGEIPEFAFGEAERRFNIGERIEVAEGRFVTLQSGIVAEAEKKAYLTVIDEAEQGAIWTAELTDAELAAYKAHPETFFGRVVSVGGNIGDPLDLYEFFLNGYKETPRETLLEFMKNAPDIDELKKLPDDELRYRYAEGLTWSATKQAEEN
;
A
#
# COMPACT_ATOMS: atom_id res chain seq x y z
N MET A 1 -15.20 34.84 -3.00
CA MET A 1 -14.30 33.68 -2.82
C MET A 1 -15.08 32.37 -2.95
N GLU A 2 -16.25 32.24 -2.34
CA GLU A 2 -17.07 31.01 -2.36
C GLU A 2 -17.56 30.57 -3.76
N GLU A 3 -17.73 31.50 -4.70
CA GLU A 3 -18.16 31.18 -6.09
C GLU A 3 -17.02 30.67 -7.00
N ARG A 4 -15.76 30.71 -6.55
CA ARG A 4 -14.62 30.22 -7.34
C ARG A 4 -14.59 28.70 -7.32
N HIS A 5 -14.03 28.10 -8.37
CA HIS A 5 -13.76 26.66 -8.41
C HIS A 5 -12.91 26.21 -7.21
N GLN A 6 -13.17 25.00 -6.68
CA GLN A 6 -12.57 24.48 -5.45
C GLN A 6 -11.03 24.56 -5.44
N ILE A 7 -10.38 24.21 -6.56
CA ILE A 7 -8.90 24.31 -6.71
C ILE A 7 -8.40 25.74 -6.46
N LEU A 8 -9.12 26.77 -6.93
CA LEU A 8 -8.72 28.17 -6.73
C LEU A 8 -8.91 28.58 -5.27
N GLN A 9 -9.95 28.08 -4.61
CA GLN A 9 -10.14 28.31 -3.17
C GLN A 9 -8.99 27.68 -2.37
N TRP A 10 -8.59 26.45 -2.71
CA TRP A 10 -7.44 25.81 -2.07
C TRP A 10 -6.13 26.55 -2.36
N TYR A 11 -5.92 27.04 -3.58
CA TYR A 11 -4.74 27.82 -3.91
C TYR A 11 -4.65 29.12 -3.12
N ASP A 12 -5.75 29.87 -3.02
CA ASP A 12 -5.80 31.11 -2.23
C ASP A 12 -5.52 30.83 -0.74
N ALA A 13 -6.10 29.76 -0.19
CA ALA A 13 -5.85 29.33 1.19
C ALA A 13 -4.40 28.87 1.41
N LEU A 14 -3.81 28.19 0.42
CA LEU A 14 -2.42 27.73 0.47
C LEU A 14 -1.45 28.92 0.46
N CYS A 15 -1.72 29.93 -0.37
CA CYS A 15 -0.94 31.18 -0.38
C CYS A 15 -0.97 31.87 1.00
N ALA A 16 -2.13 31.87 1.67
CA ALA A 16 -2.26 32.42 3.01
C ALA A 16 -1.45 31.62 4.03
N LEU A 17 -1.54 30.28 3.99
CA LEU A 17 -0.80 29.37 4.87
C LEU A 17 0.73 29.51 4.66
N GLN A 18 1.19 29.62 3.41
CA GLN A 18 2.59 29.85 3.09
C GLN A 18 3.06 31.20 3.63
N LYS A 19 2.28 32.27 3.45
CA LYS A 19 2.61 33.59 4.00
C LYS A 19 2.72 33.56 5.53
N GLU A 20 1.93 32.74 6.19
CA GLU A 20 1.96 32.57 7.65
C GLU A 20 3.20 31.79 8.13
N ASN A 21 3.60 30.73 7.42
CA ASN A 21 4.62 29.79 7.92
C ASN A 21 6.02 30.00 7.29
N MET A 22 6.11 30.36 6.01
CA MET A 22 7.38 30.51 5.30
C MET A 22 8.01 31.88 5.59
N LYS A 23 8.82 31.96 6.65
CA LYS A 23 9.45 33.20 7.14
C LYS A 23 10.92 33.33 6.81
N LYS A 24 11.61 32.26 6.42
CA LYS A 24 13.05 32.32 6.09
C LYS A 24 13.25 33.04 4.74
N PRO A 25 14.47 33.51 4.42
CA PRO A 25 14.78 34.09 3.12
C PRO A 25 14.46 33.18 1.93
N ALA A 26 14.29 33.78 0.76
CA ALA A 26 14.09 33.05 -0.48
C ALA A 26 15.32 32.19 -0.81
N GLY A 27 15.10 30.93 -1.17
CA GLY A 27 16.15 29.96 -1.45
C GLY A 27 16.55 29.08 -0.25
N GLU A 28 16.09 29.40 0.96
CA GLU A 28 16.27 28.54 2.13
C GLU A 28 15.13 27.52 2.27
N ILE A 29 15.43 26.36 2.83
CA ILE A 29 14.45 25.29 3.10
C ILE A 29 13.44 25.78 4.14
N GLN A 30 12.17 25.79 3.75
CA GLN A 30 11.04 26.16 4.60
C GLN A 30 10.25 24.91 4.98
N ASP A 31 9.60 24.98 6.14
CA ASP A 31 8.67 23.97 6.62
C ASP A 31 7.28 24.58 6.80
N MET A 32 6.26 23.74 6.65
CA MET A 32 4.87 24.10 6.94
C MET A 32 4.08 22.86 7.36
N PRO A 33 3.05 23.00 8.21
CA PRO A 33 2.26 21.87 8.65
C PRO A 33 1.60 21.13 7.46
N LEU A 34 1.75 19.81 7.42
CA LEU A 34 0.99 18.95 6.51
C LEU A 34 -0.43 18.80 7.06
N ASN A 35 -1.34 19.68 6.63
CA ASN A 35 -2.76 19.62 6.96
C ASN A 35 -3.61 19.13 5.76
N GLY A 36 -4.92 19.03 5.95
CA GLY A 36 -5.87 18.62 4.92
C GLY A 36 -5.79 19.47 3.64
N LEU A 37 -5.54 20.79 3.75
CA LEU A 37 -5.38 21.69 2.61
C LEU A 37 -4.16 21.35 1.77
N VAL A 38 -3.00 21.19 2.43
CA VAL A 38 -1.74 20.84 1.78
C VAL A 38 -1.87 19.49 1.10
N THR A 39 -2.45 18.51 1.80
CA THR A 39 -2.67 17.17 1.29
C THR A 39 -3.64 17.17 0.11
N ALA A 40 -4.71 17.97 0.14
CA ALA A 40 -5.67 18.03 -0.96
C ALA A 40 -5.08 18.69 -2.21
N TYR A 41 -4.41 19.83 -2.05
CA TYR A 41 -3.88 20.60 -3.16
C TYR A 41 -2.67 19.92 -3.80
N TYR A 42 -1.63 19.63 -3.02
CA TYR A 42 -0.43 18.98 -3.55
C TYR A 42 -0.64 17.49 -3.82
N GLY A 43 -1.58 16.83 -3.14
CA GLY A 43 -1.99 15.46 -3.47
C GLY A 43 -2.61 15.38 -4.86
N LEU A 44 -3.50 16.31 -5.23
CA LEU A 44 -4.01 16.39 -6.61
C LEU A 44 -2.87 16.60 -7.61
N ALA A 45 -1.96 17.53 -7.32
CA ALA A 45 -0.82 17.80 -8.20
C ALA A 45 0.08 16.56 -8.37
N TYR A 46 0.34 15.84 -7.29
CA TYR A 46 1.14 14.62 -7.32
C TYR A 46 0.44 13.48 -8.07
N ASN A 47 -0.85 13.28 -7.88
CA ASN A 47 -1.61 12.29 -8.63
C ASN A 47 -1.61 12.58 -10.14
N LEU A 48 -1.76 13.86 -10.52
CA LEU A 48 -1.67 14.28 -11.93
C LEU A 48 -0.27 14.08 -12.49
N TYR A 49 0.78 14.34 -11.69
CA TYR A 49 2.16 14.03 -12.06
C TYR A 49 2.33 12.52 -12.30
N LEU A 50 1.87 11.67 -11.40
CA LEU A 50 1.95 10.21 -11.54
C LEU A 50 1.23 9.75 -12.81
N LEU A 51 0.00 10.22 -13.03
CA LEU A 51 -0.77 9.91 -14.23
C LEU A 51 0.00 10.31 -15.49
N GLN A 52 0.47 11.56 -15.60
CA GLN A 52 1.16 12.06 -16.79
C GLN A 52 2.43 11.28 -17.15
N HIS A 53 3.11 10.66 -16.17
CA HIS A 53 4.37 9.95 -16.38
C HIS A 53 4.21 8.43 -16.53
N ASN A 54 3.05 7.87 -16.15
CA ASN A 54 2.82 6.41 -16.13
C ASN A 54 1.61 5.97 -16.95
N ALA A 55 0.78 6.91 -17.39
CA ALA A 55 -0.42 6.66 -18.18
C ALA A 55 -0.66 7.83 -19.16
N GLU A 56 -1.55 7.62 -20.13
CA GLU A 56 -2.00 8.71 -20.99
C GLU A 56 -3.04 9.55 -20.22
N LEU A 57 -2.65 10.75 -19.77
CA LEU A 57 -3.56 11.66 -19.09
C LEU A 57 -4.71 12.09 -20.03
N GLN A 58 -5.93 11.61 -19.74
CA GLN A 58 -7.10 11.93 -20.55
C GLN A 58 -7.50 13.41 -20.41
N GLU A 59 -7.71 14.08 -21.54
CA GLU A 59 -8.29 15.43 -21.57
C GLU A 59 -9.66 15.48 -20.87
N TYR A 60 -10.42 14.39 -20.93
CA TYR A 60 -11.73 14.28 -20.30
C TYR A 60 -11.66 14.35 -18.77
N LEU A 61 -10.72 13.65 -18.14
CA LEU A 61 -10.48 13.74 -16.69
C LEU A 61 -10.12 15.18 -16.29
N ILE A 62 -9.23 15.83 -17.04
CA ILE A 62 -8.86 17.24 -16.81
C ILE A 62 -10.06 18.17 -16.96
N ARG A 63 -10.95 17.92 -17.92
CA ARG A 63 -12.20 18.67 -18.07
C ARG A 63 -13.09 18.49 -16.83
N ARG A 64 -13.26 17.27 -16.32
CA ARG A 64 -14.06 16.98 -15.12
C ARG A 64 -13.49 17.61 -13.85
N LEU A 65 -12.16 17.69 -13.72
CA LEU A 65 -11.48 18.40 -12.64
C LEU A 65 -11.65 19.93 -12.69
N LYS A 66 -12.12 20.49 -13.81
CA LYS A 66 -12.44 21.92 -13.95
C LYS A 66 -13.92 22.24 -13.74
N MET A 67 -14.76 21.22 -13.58
CA MET A 67 -16.21 21.36 -13.40
C MET A 67 -16.60 21.10 -11.95
N THR A 68 -17.27 22.05 -11.32
CA THR A 68 -17.66 21.99 -9.90
C THR A 68 -18.44 20.72 -9.56
N ASP A 69 -19.41 20.34 -10.39
CA ASP A 69 -20.32 19.22 -10.10
C ASP A 69 -19.64 17.85 -10.16
N SER A 70 -18.57 17.71 -10.94
CA SER A 70 -17.82 16.46 -11.10
C SER A 70 -16.47 16.46 -10.40
N PHE A 71 -16.07 17.58 -9.80
CA PHE A 71 -14.73 17.79 -9.28
C PHE A 71 -14.31 16.70 -8.29
N TYR A 72 -15.14 16.42 -7.28
CA TYR A 72 -14.78 15.46 -6.23
C TYR A 72 -14.71 14.01 -6.71
N ALA A 73 -15.57 13.62 -7.66
CA ALA A 73 -15.50 12.29 -8.26
C ALA A 73 -14.21 12.13 -9.08
N ALA A 74 -13.90 13.12 -9.93
CA ALA A 74 -12.66 13.13 -10.71
C ALA A 74 -11.40 13.24 -9.83
N TYR A 75 -11.49 13.97 -8.72
CA TYR A 75 -10.44 14.06 -7.72
C TYR A 75 -10.16 12.69 -7.08
N TYR A 76 -11.20 11.93 -6.71
CA TYR A 76 -11.03 10.58 -6.19
C TYR A 76 -10.48 9.59 -7.23
N GLU A 77 -10.91 9.68 -8.49
CA GLU A 77 -10.34 8.89 -9.59
C GLU A 77 -8.82 9.06 -9.71
N THR A 78 -8.30 10.27 -9.44
CA THR A 78 -6.85 10.52 -9.47
C THR A 78 -6.10 9.76 -8.37
N PHE A 79 -6.69 9.62 -7.18
CA PHE A 79 -6.11 8.82 -6.10
C PHE A 79 -6.09 7.34 -6.43
N VAL A 80 -7.22 6.81 -6.90
CA VAL A 80 -7.33 5.40 -7.25
C VAL A 80 -6.29 5.08 -8.33
N SER A 81 -6.18 5.91 -9.36
CA SER A 81 -5.14 5.76 -10.39
C SER A 81 -3.72 5.79 -9.82
N ALA A 82 -3.43 6.76 -8.94
CA ALA A 82 -2.13 6.88 -8.30
C ALA A 82 -1.77 5.65 -7.46
N TRP A 83 -2.71 5.06 -6.72
CA TRP A 83 -2.44 3.86 -5.91
C TRP A 83 -2.10 2.64 -6.77
N PHE A 84 -2.76 2.48 -7.91
CA PHE A 84 -2.39 1.41 -8.85
C PHE A 84 -1.02 1.65 -9.49
N ILE A 85 -0.70 2.89 -9.89
CA ILE A 85 0.63 3.24 -10.43
C ILE A 85 1.72 2.93 -9.39
N LEU A 86 1.52 3.38 -8.15
CA LEU A 86 2.47 3.14 -7.06
C LEU A 86 2.59 1.66 -6.67
N ALA A 87 1.54 0.87 -6.92
CA ALA A 87 1.56 -0.59 -6.80
C ALA A 87 2.13 -1.29 -8.03
N GLY A 88 2.71 -0.57 -9.00
CA GLY A 88 3.40 -1.12 -10.16
C GLY A 88 2.48 -1.63 -11.28
N PHE A 89 1.22 -1.18 -11.33
CA PHE A 89 0.33 -1.50 -12.44
C PHE A 89 0.52 -0.55 -13.61
N GLU A 90 0.45 -1.11 -14.82
CA GLU A 90 0.26 -0.35 -16.05
C GLU A 90 -1.22 0.00 -16.19
N LEU A 91 -1.52 1.27 -16.45
CA LEU A 91 -2.89 1.75 -16.62
C LEU A 91 -3.21 1.99 -18.09
N ARG A 92 -4.32 1.43 -18.55
CA ARG A 92 -4.94 1.76 -19.83
C ARG A 92 -6.29 2.43 -19.56
N ILE A 93 -6.33 3.74 -19.78
CA ILE A 93 -7.57 4.51 -19.64
C ILE A 93 -8.44 4.28 -20.88
N GLU A 94 -9.73 3.96 -20.69
CA GLU A 94 -10.63 3.73 -21.82
C GLU A 94 -11.21 5.06 -22.35
N ASN A 95 -11.51 5.11 -23.64
CA ASN A 95 -12.04 6.32 -24.27
C ASN A 95 -13.53 6.52 -23.90
N GLU A 96 -13.80 7.40 -22.94
CA GLU A 96 -15.14 7.76 -22.46
C GLU A 96 -16.00 8.55 -23.47
N GLN A 97 -15.49 8.87 -24.67
CA GLN A 97 -16.26 9.58 -25.70
C GLN A 97 -17.23 8.67 -26.49
N ASP A 98 -17.12 7.34 -26.33
CA ASP A 98 -18.05 6.38 -26.90
C ASP A 98 -19.30 6.21 -26.02
N GLY A 99 -20.31 7.06 -26.24
CA GLY A 99 -21.59 6.99 -25.52
C GLY A 99 -22.44 5.74 -25.83
N GLY A 100 -21.97 4.83 -26.70
CA GLY A 100 -22.65 3.57 -27.03
C GLY A 100 -22.49 2.49 -25.96
N ARG A 101 -21.55 2.65 -25.02
CA ARG A 101 -21.30 1.71 -23.92
C ARG A 101 -20.80 2.42 -22.67
N THR A 102 -20.90 1.74 -21.54
CA THR A 102 -20.28 2.21 -20.29
C THR A 102 -18.89 1.59 -20.16
N HIS A 103 -17.92 2.41 -19.77
CA HIS A 103 -16.52 2.01 -19.66
C HIS A 103 -16.06 2.05 -18.21
N PRO A 104 -15.16 1.15 -17.81
CA PRO A 104 -14.45 1.36 -16.57
C PRO A 104 -13.56 2.58 -16.62
N GLU A 105 -13.31 3.18 -15.46
CA GLU A 105 -12.43 4.34 -15.32
C GLU A 105 -11.07 4.02 -15.96
N PHE A 106 -10.55 2.81 -15.73
CA PHE A 106 -9.39 2.27 -16.44
C PHE A 106 -9.29 0.75 -16.30
N ILE A 107 -8.39 0.17 -17.10
CA ILE A 107 -7.90 -1.20 -16.94
C ILE A 107 -6.51 -1.14 -16.34
N ALA A 108 -6.30 -1.86 -15.24
CA ALA A 108 -5.00 -1.99 -14.58
C ALA A 108 -4.42 -3.37 -14.89
N THR A 109 -3.16 -3.44 -15.33
CA THR A 109 -2.47 -4.70 -15.64
C THR A 109 -1.14 -4.81 -14.89
N ARG A 110 -0.89 -5.96 -14.27
CA ARG A 110 0.38 -6.30 -13.63
C ARG A 110 0.59 -7.82 -13.72
N ASP A 111 1.81 -8.25 -14.01
CA ASP A 111 2.20 -9.67 -14.08
C ASP A 111 1.28 -10.53 -14.98
N GLY A 112 0.77 -9.95 -16.08
CA GLY A 112 -0.13 -10.59 -17.03
C GLY A 112 -1.61 -10.67 -16.58
N GLN A 113 -1.94 -10.21 -15.37
CA GLN A 113 -3.30 -10.15 -14.86
C GLN A 113 -3.88 -8.74 -15.03
N SER A 114 -5.05 -8.65 -15.66
CA SER A 114 -5.78 -7.39 -15.85
C SER A 114 -7.05 -7.32 -15.02
N TYR A 115 -7.39 -6.12 -14.57
CA TYR A 115 -8.60 -5.79 -13.81
C TYR A 115 -9.31 -4.60 -14.43
N SER A 116 -10.65 -4.61 -14.45
CA SER A 116 -11.43 -3.40 -14.71
C SER A 116 -11.65 -2.66 -13.39
N VAL A 117 -11.27 -1.39 -13.34
CA VAL A 117 -11.29 -0.59 -12.11
C VAL A 117 -12.37 0.49 -12.19
N GLU A 118 -13.16 0.59 -11.12
CA GLU A 118 -14.20 1.60 -10.93
C GLU A 118 -13.91 2.43 -9.69
N ALA A 119 -14.01 3.75 -9.79
CA ALA A 119 -13.98 4.65 -8.65
C ALA A 119 -15.35 5.32 -8.50
N LYS A 120 -15.94 5.25 -7.30
CA LYS A 120 -17.21 5.91 -7.00
C LYS A 120 -17.13 6.65 -5.67
N THR A 121 -17.53 7.91 -5.69
CA THR A 121 -17.54 8.75 -4.50
C THR A 121 -18.97 8.95 -4.01
N ARG A 122 -19.17 8.84 -2.69
CA ARG A 122 -20.43 9.26 -2.06
C ARG A 122 -20.50 10.79 -2.03
N GLN A 123 -21.72 11.31 -2.00
CA GLN A 123 -21.89 12.73 -1.66
C GLN A 123 -21.40 12.96 -0.23
N ALA A 124 -20.76 14.10 0.01
CA ALA A 124 -20.20 14.45 1.30
C ALA A 124 -21.26 14.55 2.41
N LYS A 125 -20.82 14.45 3.67
CA LYS A 125 -21.62 14.71 4.89
C LYS A 125 -22.78 13.74 5.14
N LYS A 126 -22.74 12.53 4.56
CA LYS A 126 -23.69 11.47 4.93
C LYS A 126 -23.28 10.84 6.27
N ASN A 127 -24.23 10.67 7.18
CA ASN A 127 -24.04 10.15 8.53
C ASN A 127 -24.20 8.63 8.66
N HIS A 128 -24.03 7.88 7.57
CA HIS A 128 -24.17 6.42 7.54
C HIS A 128 -23.07 5.80 6.68
N PHE A 129 -22.78 4.51 6.87
CA PHE A 129 -21.74 3.80 6.11
C PHE A 129 -22.26 2.97 4.92
N ASP A 130 -23.46 3.29 4.43
CA ASP A 130 -24.06 2.53 3.33
C ASP A 130 -23.40 2.84 1.96
N VAL A 131 -23.05 1.78 1.23
CA VAL A 131 -22.33 1.80 -0.05
C VAL A 131 -23.14 1.27 -1.23
N GLY A 132 -24.42 0.93 -1.02
CA GLY A 132 -25.21 0.20 -2.02
C GLY A 132 -25.36 0.86 -3.38
N ASN A 133 -25.57 2.17 -3.40
CA ASN A 133 -25.75 2.90 -4.65
C ASN A 133 -24.45 2.94 -5.46
N GLN A 134 -23.31 3.11 -4.78
CA GLN A 134 -21.98 3.11 -5.39
C GLN A 134 -21.65 1.72 -5.93
N LEU A 135 -21.91 0.67 -5.14
CA LEU A 135 -21.71 -0.71 -5.55
C LEU A 135 -22.58 -1.06 -6.76
N TYR A 136 -23.87 -0.71 -6.75
CA TYR A 136 -24.76 -0.89 -7.88
C TYR A 136 -24.28 -0.14 -9.13
N ALA A 137 -23.90 1.14 -9.00
CA ALA A 137 -23.43 1.95 -10.11
C ALA A 137 -22.17 1.37 -10.76
N ALA A 138 -21.21 0.92 -9.97
CA ALA A 138 -19.98 0.29 -10.46
C ALA A 138 -20.23 -1.08 -11.10
N LEU A 139 -21.09 -1.92 -10.51
CA LEU A 139 -21.40 -3.26 -11.05
C LEU A 139 -22.24 -3.23 -12.34
N ARG A 140 -22.87 -2.11 -12.66
CA ARG A 140 -23.58 -1.92 -13.94
C ARG A 140 -22.65 -1.76 -15.13
N ILE A 141 -21.40 -1.34 -14.90
CA ILE A 141 -20.46 -1.10 -15.98
C ILE A 141 -20.09 -2.43 -16.62
N GLU A 142 -20.17 -2.56 -17.93
CA GLU A 142 -19.90 -3.83 -18.60
C GLU A 142 -18.41 -4.15 -18.57
N SER A 143 -18.06 -5.39 -18.19
CA SER A 143 -16.66 -5.85 -18.14
C SER A 143 -16.61 -7.37 -18.18
N GLN A 144 -15.64 -7.89 -18.93
CA GLN A 144 -15.26 -9.30 -18.97
C GLN A 144 -14.06 -9.60 -18.06
N LEU A 145 -13.47 -8.57 -17.44
CA LEU A 145 -12.33 -8.69 -16.54
C LEU A 145 -12.80 -8.82 -15.09
N PRO A 146 -11.98 -9.41 -14.19
CA PRO A 146 -12.18 -9.28 -12.77
C PRO A 146 -12.32 -7.81 -12.36
N ARG A 147 -13.32 -7.52 -11.52
CA ARG A 147 -13.69 -6.16 -11.13
C ARG A 147 -12.98 -5.75 -9.85
N VAL A 148 -12.48 -4.53 -9.83
CA VAL A 148 -12.04 -3.85 -8.62
C VAL A 148 -12.83 -2.56 -8.48
N ILE A 149 -13.52 -2.40 -7.35
CA ILE A 149 -14.42 -1.26 -7.10
C ILE A 149 -13.92 -0.51 -5.88
N PHE A 150 -13.57 0.75 -6.10
CA PHE A 150 -13.22 1.71 -5.08
C PHE A 150 -14.43 2.57 -4.73
N ILE A 151 -14.76 2.64 -3.45
CA ILE A 151 -15.87 3.44 -2.92
C ILE A 151 -15.32 4.41 -1.88
N ASP A 152 -15.28 5.71 -2.21
CA ASP A 152 -14.98 6.75 -1.23
C ASP A 152 -16.24 7.05 -0.41
N MET A 153 -16.09 6.90 0.90
CA MET A 153 -17.15 7.14 1.86
C MET A 153 -17.49 8.61 2.01
N ASN A 154 -16.51 9.49 1.76
CA ASN A 154 -16.66 10.94 1.79
C ASN A 154 -17.34 11.48 3.06
N VAL A 155 -16.93 10.96 4.21
CA VAL A 155 -17.39 11.40 5.54
C VAL A 155 -16.31 12.22 6.24
N GLY A 156 -16.73 13.13 7.13
CA GLY A 156 -15.84 14.03 7.87
C GLY A 156 -14.87 13.30 8.80
N ALA A 157 -13.89 14.04 9.31
CA ALA A 157 -12.87 13.51 10.24
C ALA A 157 -13.44 13.15 11.63
N ASP A 158 -14.67 13.57 11.92
CA ASP A 158 -15.45 13.28 13.11
C ASP A 158 -16.27 11.98 13.00
N ALA A 159 -16.20 11.27 11.87
CA ALA A 159 -16.90 10.01 11.70
C ALA A 159 -16.38 8.92 12.66
N ASP A 160 -17.24 7.97 12.98
CA ASP A 160 -16.89 6.80 13.78
C ASP A 160 -16.06 5.80 12.94
N PHE A 161 -14.74 6.01 12.94
CA PHE A 161 -13.80 5.15 12.22
C PHE A 161 -13.61 3.78 12.86
N GLU A 162 -13.94 3.62 14.14
CA GLU A 162 -13.94 2.30 14.80
C GLU A 162 -15.06 1.43 14.23
N ALA A 163 -16.26 2.00 14.04
CA ALA A 163 -17.39 1.30 13.46
C ALA A 163 -17.36 1.19 11.92
N PHE A 164 -16.50 1.97 11.24
CA PHE A 164 -16.42 2.05 9.78
C PHE A 164 -16.29 0.68 9.11
N GLY A 165 -15.31 -0.12 9.54
CA GLY A 165 -14.99 -1.41 8.90
C GLY A 165 -16.17 -2.38 8.97
N THR A 166 -16.68 -2.61 10.17
CA THR A 166 -17.81 -3.52 10.42
C THR A 166 -19.07 -3.07 9.68
N GLN A 167 -19.45 -1.79 9.76
CA GLN A 167 -20.69 -1.32 9.12
C GLN A 167 -20.60 -1.32 7.59
N ALA A 168 -19.45 -0.96 7.02
CA ALA A 168 -19.24 -1.04 5.58
C ALA A 168 -19.24 -2.50 5.09
N LEU A 169 -18.63 -3.42 5.84
CA LEU A 169 -18.64 -4.85 5.55
C LEU A 169 -20.07 -5.41 5.59
N ASP A 170 -20.84 -5.12 6.64
CA ASP A 170 -22.24 -5.52 6.76
C ASP A 170 -23.10 -4.99 5.61
N ALA A 171 -22.87 -3.73 5.19
CA ALA A 171 -23.56 -3.14 4.06
C ALA A 171 -23.25 -3.85 2.73
N ILE A 172 -22.02 -4.34 2.54
CA ILE A 172 -21.63 -5.13 1.36
C ILE A 172 -22.26 -6.53 1.43
N ARG A 173 -22.09 -7.25 2.56
CA ARG A 173 -22.61 -8.61 2.75
C ARG A 173 -24.13 -8.67 2.67
N GLY A 174 -24.82 -7.70 3.25
CA GLY A 174 -26.28 -7.59 3.18
C GLY A 174 -26.84 -7.46 1.74
N ARG A 175 -25.99 -7.16 0.75
CA ARG A 175 -26.35 -7.01 -0.66
C ARG A 175 -26.06 -8.22 -1.53
N GLU A 176 -25.18 -9.12 -1.12
CA GLU A 176 -24.76 -10.26 -1.97
C GLU A 176 -25.95 -11.09 -2.46
N ALA A 177 -26.92 -11.34 -1.58
CA ALA A 177 -28.11 -12.14 -1.89
C ALA A 177 -29.20 -11.38 -2.67
N LYS A 178 -29.21 -10.04 -2.66
CA LYS A 178 -30.35 -9.23 -3.12
C LYS A 178 -30.04 -8.33 -4.32
N LEU A 179 -28.77 -7.98 -4.52
CA LEU A 179 -28.38 -7.03 -5.55
C LEU A 179 -28.46 -7.69 -6.93
N THR A 180 -29.25 -7.08 -7.82
CA THR A 180 -29.42 -7.51 -9.21
C THR A 180 -29.01 -6.41 -10.17
N ILE A 181 -28.33 -6.78 -11.26
CA ILE A 181 -28.00 -5.91 -12.39
C ILE A 181 -28.81 -6.38 -13.59
N MET A 182 -29.66 -5.50 -14.13
CA MET A 182 -30.54 -5.81 -15.28
C MET A 182 -31.37 -7.11 -15.10
N GLY A 183 -31.83 -7.36 -13.86
CA GLY A 183 -32.62 -8.55 -13.52
C GLY A 183 -31.82 -9.83 -13.26
N ALA A 184 -30.51 -9.84 -13.51
CA ALA A 184 -29.62 -10.95 -13.17
C ALA A 184 -28.91 -10.71 -11.82
N ALA A 185 -28.42 -11.77 -11.19
CA ALA A 185 -27.60 -11.64 -9.99
C ALA A 185 -26.36 -10.78 -10.28
N ALA A 186 -26.04 -9.82 -9.40
CA ALA A 186 -24.89 -8.94 -9.61
C ALA A 186 -23.57 -9.73 -9.66
N PRO A 187 -22.61 -9.36 -10.54
CA PRO A 187 -21.34 -10.08 -10.68
C PRO A 187 -20.45 -9.89 -9.45
N PRO A 188 -19.47 -10.79 -9.22
CA PRO A 188 -18.50 -10.65 -8.14
C PRO A 188 -17.53 -9.48 -8.35
N ALA A 189 -17.00 -8.92 -7.27
CA ALA A 189 -16.01 -7.84 -7.32
C ALA A 189 -15.11 -7.82 -6.08
N HIS A 190 -13.87 -7.35 -6.26
CA HIS A 190 -12.97 -6.94 -5.19
C HIS A 190 -13.35 -5.51 -4.80
N VAL A 191 -13.65 -5.25 -3.53
CA VAL A 191 -14.17 -3.95 -3.08
C VAL A 191 -13.23 -3.31 -2.08
N PHE A 192 -12.86 -2.07 -2.36
CA PHE A 192 -12.08 -1.19 -1.52
C PHE A 192 -12.99 -0.05 -1.06
N VAL A 193 -13.36 -0.03 0.21
CA VAL A 193 -14.13 1.08 0.80
C VAL A 193 -13.15 1.98 1.55
N THR A 194 -13.04 3.23 1.13
CA THR A 194 -12.02 4.16 1.64
C THR A 194 -12.67 5.38 2.28
N ASN A 195 -11.93 6.08 3.13
CA ASN A 195 -12.28 7.44 3.50
C ASN A 195 -11.01 8.27 3.73
N GLN A 196 -10.93 9.40 3.04
CA GLN A 196 -9.81 10.35 3.13
C GLN A 196 -10.34 11.79 3.22
N PRO A 197 -10.60 12.30 4.43
CA PRO A 197 -11.35 13.54 4.64
C PRO A 197 -10.54 14.82 4.39
N PHE A 198 -9.43 14.78 3.65
CA PHE A 198 -8.52 15.92 3.44
C PHE A 198 -9.25 17.18 2.97
N HIS A 199 -10.16 17.01 2.01
CA HIS A 199 -10.92 18.11 1.43
C HIS A 199 -12.06 18.63 2.33
N LEU A 200 -12.48 17.85 3.33
CA LEU A 200 -13.53 18.22 4.29
C LEU A 200 -12.95 18.84 5.57
N ALA A 201 -11.67 18.57 5.87
CA ALA A 201 -11.00 18.96 7.11
C ALA A 201 -9.65 19.65 6.82
N LEU A 202 -9.72 20.75 6.07
CA LEU A 202 -8.55 21.46 5.51
C LEU A 202 -7.51 21.92 6.54
N GLU A 203 -7.93 22.26 7.75
CA GLU A 203 -7.04 22.80 8.79
C GLU A 203 -6.43 21.71 9.69
N GLN A 204 -6.92 20.47 9.62
CA GLN A 204 -6.49 19.40 10.52
C GLN A 204 -5.18 18.76 10.03
N THR A 205 -4.25 18.53 10.96
CA THR A 205 -2.93 17.91 10.73
C THR A 205 -2.88 16.42 11.05
N ARG A 206 -3.94 15.90 11.69
CA ARG A 206 -4.09 14.48 12.01
C ARG A 206 -5.43 14.03 11.49
N LEU A 207 -5.42 13.37 10.34
CA LEU A 207 -6.62 12.93 9.67
C LEU A 207 -6.66 11.41 9.59
N PRO A 208 -7.79 10.78 9.98
CA PRO A 208 -7.96 9.35 9.83
C PRO A 208 -8.02 9.01 8.35
N GLN A 209 -7.27 7.96 7.98
CA GLN A 209 -7.33 7.33 6.67
C GLN A 209 -7.68 5.87 6.89
N VAL A 210 -8.76 5.42 6.28
CA VAL A 210 -9.24 4.04 6.45
C VAL A 210 -9.47 3.39 5.09
N CYS A 211 -9.21 2.10 5.05
CA CYS A 211 -9.52 1.25 3.90
C CYS A 211 -9.99 -0.12 4.41
N LEU A 212 -11.24 -0.47 4.08
CA LEU A 212 -11.74 -1.83 4.14
C LEU A 212 -11.53 -2.48 2.77
N VAL A 213 -10.84 -3.61 2.74
CA VAL A 213 -10.70 -4.45 1.55
C VAL A 213 -11.53 -5.70 1.78
N THR A 214 -12.47 -6.03 0.89
CA THR A 214 -13.32 -7.23 1.03
C THR A 214 -13.85 -7.70 -0.32
N GLY A 215 -14.27 -8.96 -0.40
CA GLY A 215 -14.93 -9.53 -1.56
C GLY A 215 -16.45 -9.36 -1.54
N PHE A 216 -17.02 -8.87 -2.65
CA PHE A 216 -18.45 -9.02 -2.95
C PHE A 216 -18.63 -10.30 -3.78
N LYS A 217 -19.24 -11.33 -3.18
CA LYS A 217 -19.36 -12.70 -3.74
C LYS A 217 -18.02 -13.37 -4.05
N ILE A 218 -16.97 -12.97 -3.33
CA ILE A 218 -15.64 -13.59 -3.34
C ILE A 218 -15.33 -13.93 -1.88
N SER A 219 -15.32 -15.22 -1.53
CA SER A 219 -15.25 -15.67 -0.14
C SER A 219 -13.83 -15.74 0.42
N ASP A 220 -12.83 -15.74 -0.45
CA ASP A 220 -11.41 -15.91 -0.14
C ASP A 220 -10.59 -14.59 -0.26
N PHE A 221 -11.25 -13.43 -0.29
CA PHE A 221 -10.60 -12.13 -0.45
C PHE A 221 -10.96 -11.11 0.64
N GLY A 222 -9.92 -10.54 1.26
CA GLY A 222 -10.02 -9.43 2.20
C GLY A 222 -10.72 -9.77 3.52
N GLU A 223 -11.17 -8.72 4.20
CA GLU A 223 -11.85 -8.78 5.49
C GLU A 223 -13.12 -9.64 5.43
N GLY A 224 -13.28 -10.49 6.45
CA GLY A 224 -14.35 -11.47 6.54
C GLY A 224 -14.14 -12.75 5.72
N ALA A 225 -13.02 -12.90 5.00
CA ALA A 225 -12.63 -14.18 4.42
C ALA A 225 -12.28 -15.18 5.52
N GLN A 226 -12.73 -16.43 5.35
CA GLN A 226 -12.45 -17.52 6.30
C GLN A 226 -11.71 -18.64 5.57
N PHE A 227 -10.63 -19.10 6.17
CA PHE A 227 -9.78 -20.14 5.61
C PHE A 227 -9.76 -21.35 6.53
N PRO A 228 -9.87 -22.57 6.00
CA PRO A 228 -9.82 -23.79 6.81
C PRO A 228 -8.38 -24.15 7.24
N SER A 229 -7.36 -23.53 6.65
CA SER A 229 -5.95 -23.79 6.92
C SER A 229 -5.09 -22.52 6.69
N TYR A 230 -3.88 -22.49 7.26
CA TYR A 230 -2.89 -21.44 6.94
C TYR A 230 -2.42 -21.55 5.50
N THR A 231 -2.38 -22.78 4.97
CA THR A 231 -2.05 -23.06 3.57
C THR A 231 -3.04 -22.37 2.62
N ASP A 232 -4.34 -22.47 2.88
CA ASP A 232 -5.38 -21.83 2.05
C ASP A 232 -5.35 -20.31 2.18
N ALA A 233 -5.09 -19.80 3.39
CA ALA A 233 -4.91 -18.37 3.62
C ALA A 233 -3.69 -17.81 2.87
N HIS A 234 -2.57 -18.53 2.88
CA HIS A 234 -1.37 -18.18 2.12
C HIS A 234 -1.63 -18.23 0.60
N LYS A 235 -2.27 -19.29 0.10
CA LYS A 235 -2.63 -19.42 -1.33
C LYS A 235 -3.53 -18.26 -1.77
N ALA A 236 -4.48 -17.84 -0.94
CA ALA A 236 -5.29 -16.65 -1.20
C ALA A 236 -4.45 -15.36 -1.17
N ARG A 237 -3.54 -15.20 -0.19
CA ARG A 237 -2.63 -14.05 -0.11
C ARG A 237 -1.76 -13.93 -1.37
N VAL A 238 -1.21 -15.05 -1.86
CA VAL A 238 -0.44 -15.12 -3.12
C VAL A 238 -1.33 -14.79 -4.32
N LYS A 239 -2.51 -15.40 -4.41
CA LYS A 239 -3.49 -15.17 -5.49
C LYS A 239 -3.87 -13.70 -5.64
N TYR A 240 -3.96 -12.97 -4.54
CA TYR A 240 -4.39 -11.56 -4.51
C TYR A 240 -3.25 -10.58 -4.18
N ALA A 241 -1.99 -11.02 -4.25
CA ALA A 241 -0.83 -10.23 -3.83
C ALA A 241 -0.79 -8.85 -4.51
N ALA A 242 -1.08 -8.79 -5.82
CA ALA A 242 -1.09 -7.54 -6.57
C ALA A 242 -2.15 -6.54 -6.05
N LEU A 243 -3.32 -7.01 -5.59
CA LEU A 243 -4.35 -6.13 -5.00
C LEU A 243 -4.00 -5.72 -3.56
N TYR A 244 -3.35 -6.59 -2.79
CA TYR A 244 -2.82 -6.22 -1.47
C TYR A 244 -1.68 -5.20 -1.59
N ASP A 245 -0.89 -5.23 -2.66
CA ASP A 245 0.10 -4.19 -2.94
C ASP A 245 -0.53 -2.82 -3.24
N VAL A 246 -1.76 -2.78 -3.80
CA VAL A 246 -2.53 -1.52 -3.89
C VAL A 246 -2.88 -0.99 -2.50
N GLN A 247 -3.32 -1.86 -1.59
CA GLN A 247 -3.58 -1.48 -0.19
C GLN A 247 -2.30 -0.97 0.49
N LYS A 248 -1.15 -1.63 0.30
CA LYS A 248 0.15 -1.15 0.81
C LYS A 248 0.52 0.21 0.22
N ALA A 249 0.31 0.41 -1.09
CA ALA A 249 0.55 1.69 -1.75
C ALA A 249 -0.31 2.82 -1.18
N MET A 250 -1.55 2.52 -0.75
CA MET A 250 -2.40 3.49 -0.04
C MET A 250 -1.81 3.88 1.32
N VAL A 251 -1.34 2.90 2.10
CA VAL A 251 -0.73 3.14 3.43
C VAL A 251 0.58 3.93 3.29
N ALA A 252 1.38 3.61 2.28
CA ALA A 252 2.65 4.29 2.01
C ALA A 252 2.49 5.61 1.24
N TYR A 253 1.28 5.96 0.80
CA TYR A 253 1.03 7.13 -0.02
C TYR A 253 1.44 8.41 0.72
N LYS A 254 2.46 9.08 0.19
CA LYS A 254 2.93 10.38 0.66
C LYS A 254 3.39 11.21 -0.53
N ILE A 255 3.18 12.51 -0.43
CA ILE A 255 3.72 13.46 -1.41
C ILE A 255 5.25 13.45 -1.23
N PRO A 256 6.03 13.13 -2.28
CA PRO A 256 7.46 13.07 -2.15
C PRO A 256 8.03 14.46 -1.85
N VAL A 257 8.98 14.51 -0.92
CA VAL A 257 9.76 15.74 -0.65
C VAL A 257 10.83 15.93 -1.73
N THR A 258 11.31 14.83 -2.30
CA THR A 258 12.31 14.73 -3.36
C THR A 258 11.78 13.84 -4.49
N PHE A 259 11.91 14.27 -5.74
CA PHE A 259 11.41 13.50 -6.90
C PHE A 259 12.45 12.56 -7.52
N ASP A 260 13.72 12.71 -7.14
CA ASP A 260 14.84 11.85 -7.54
C ASP A 260 15.04 10.64 -6.61
N GLY A 261 14.23 10.54 -5.54
CA GLY A 261 14.30 9.44 -4.56
C GLY A 261 15.38 9.62 -3.49
N GLU A 262 16.01 10.78 -3.39
CA GLU A 262 16.90 11.08 -2.27
C GLU A 262 16.14 11.13 -0.94
N ILE A 263 16.72 10.58 0.12
CA ILE A 263 16.11 10.65 1.45
C ILE A 263 16.23 12.10 1.95
N PRO A 264 15.14 12.75 2.40
CA PRO A 264 15.13 14.19 2.71
C PRO A 264 16.17 14.61 3.74
N GLU A 265 16.44 13.77 4.74
CA GLU A 265 17.44 14.02 5.77
C GLU A 265 18.87 14.14 5.19
N PHE A 266 19.15 13.50 4.05
CA PHE A 266 20.44 13.63 3.35
C PHE A 266 20.41 14.75 2.30
N ALA A 267 19.26 14.98 1.64
CA ALA A 267 19.13 16.02 0.62
C ALA A 267 19.11 17.44 1.23
N PHE A 268 18.46 17.57 2.39
CA PHE A 268 18.11 18.85 3.00
C PHE A 268 18.40 18.92 4.51
N GLY A 269 18.73 17.79 5.14
CA GLY A 269 18.95 17.70 6.58
C GLY A 269 20.43 17.74 6.99
N GLU A 270 20.67 17.42 8.26
CA GLU A 270 22.02 17.38 8.85
C GLU A 270 22.69 16.01 8.74
N ALA A 271 22.05 15.03 8.08
CA ALA A 271 22.65 13.70 7.91
C ALA A 271 23.77 13.76 6.87
N GLU A 272 25.01 13.70 7.35
CA GLU A 272 26.18 13.85 6.48
C GLU A 272 26.58 12.54 5.78
N ARG A 273 26.38 11.38 6.43
CA ARG A 273 26.94 10.11 5.95
C ARG A 273 25.87 9.10 5.55
N ARG A 274 25.84 8.78 4.26
CA ARG A 274 25.02 7.70 3.71
C ARG A 274 25.86 6.43 3.52
N PHE A 275 25.33 5.28 3.92
CA PHE A 275 25.98 3.98 3.70
C PHE A 275 25.34 3.30 2.50
N ASN A 276 25.98 3.24 1.34
CA ASN A 276 25.38 2.57 0.17
C ASN A 276 25.95 1.17 -0.03
N ILE A 277 25.10 0.16 -0.16
CA ILE A 277 25.55 -1.19 -0.52
C ILE A 277 26.24 -1.14 -1.89
N GLY A 278 27.48 -1.66 -1.93
CA GLY A 278 28.40 -1.58 -3.07
C GLY A 278 29.37 -0.40 -3.02
N GLU A 279 29.22 0.51 -2.06
CA GLU A 279 30.14 1.64 -1.87
C GLU A 279 31.50 1.18 -1.37
N ARG A 280 32.56 1.77 -1.95
CA ARG A 280 33.94 1.57 -1.51
C ARG A 280 34.28 2.63 -0.46
N ILE A 281 34.46 2.19 0.78
CA ILE A 281 34.67 3.03 1.95
C ILE A 281 36.13 2.94 2.37
N GLU A 282 36.79 4.07 2.59
CA GLU A 282 38.10 4.11 3.23
C GLU A 282 37.92 3.96 4.74
N VAL A 283 38.46 2.88 5.31
CA VAL A 283 38.35 2.57 6.76
C VAL A 283 39.61 2.90 7.55
N ALA A 284 40.73 3.03 6.85
CA ALA A 284 42.00 3.55 7.35
C ALA A 284 42.78 4.08 6.15
N GLU A 285 43.81 4.90 6.40
CA GLU A 285 44.63 5.50 5.35
C GLU A 285 45.13 4.46 4.34
N GLY A 286 44.63 4.53 3.10
CA GLY A 286 44.96 3.60 2.01
C GLY A 286 44.30 2.22 2.08
N ARG A 287 43.42 1.96 3.06
CA ARG A 287 42.66 0.69 3.18
C ARG A 287 41.20 0.91 2.86
N PHE A 288 40.75 0.26 1.80
CA PHE A 288 39.38 0.31 1.32
C PHE A 288 38.66 -1.01 1.54
N VAL A 289 37.36 -0.91 1.81
CA VAL A 289 36.45 -2.05 1.86
C VAL A 289 35.18 -1.73 1.08
N THR A 290 34.51 -2.74 0.57
CA THR A 290 33.22 -2.60 -0.13
C THR A 290 32.09 -3.03 0.79
N LEU A 291 31.10 -2.18 0.98
CA LEU A 291 29.91 -2.49 1.77
C LEU A 291 29.03 -3.54 1.07
N GLN A 292 28.71 -4.64 1.75
CA GLN A 292 27.85 -5.71 1.22
C GLN A 292 26.44 -5.67 1.79
N SER A 293 26.32 -5.43 3.08
CA SER A 293 25.03 -5.34 3.78
C SER A 293 25.18 -4.53 5.06
N GLY A 294 24.07 -4.07 5.60
CA GLY A 294 24.03 -3.33 6.86
C GLY A 294 22.75 -3.62 7.64
N ILE A 295 22.85 -3.53 8.97
CA ILE A 295 21.70 -3.48 9.87
C ILE A 295 21.88 -2.31 10.83
N VAL A 296 20.78 -1.71 11.30
CA VAL A 296 20.81 -0.66 12.32
C VAL A 296 20.27 -1.21 13.63
N ALA A 297 21.08 -1.11 14.68
CA ALA A 297 20.66 -1.35 16.05
C ALA A 297 20.16 -0.04 16.66
N GLU A 298 18.85 0.22 16.54
CA GLU A 298 18.24 1.48 16.96
C GLU A 298 18.48 1.82 18.44
N ALA A 299 18.40 0.81 19.32
CA ALA A 299 18.61 0.97 20.74
C ALA A 299 20.05 1.40 21.09
N GLU A 300 21.01 1.04 20.24
CA GLU A 300 22.43 1.34 20.42
C GLU A 300 22.87 2.58 19.63
N LYS A 301 22.03 3.09 18.73
CA LYS A 301 22.37 4.12 17.73
C LYS A 301 23.58 3.74 16.87
N LYS A 302 23.65 2.48 16.44
CA LYS A 302 24.77 1.97 15.63
C LYS A 302 24.30 1.28 14.36
N ALA A 303 25.08 1.40 13.30
CA ALA A 303 25.00 0.54 12.13
C ALA A 303 26.11 -0.52 12.18
N TYR A 304 25.73 -1.78 11.98
CA TYR A 304 26.63 -2.90 11.80
C TYR A 304 26.70 -3.26 10.32
N LEU A 305 27.87 -3.13 9.74
CA LEU A 305 28.10 -3.14 8.31
C LEU A 305 28.99 -4.32 7.94
N THR A 306 28.48 -5.23 7.11
CA THR A 306 29.29 -6.31 6.56
C THR A 306 30.05 -5.77 5.37
N VAL A 307 31.37 -5.80 5.44
CA VAL A 307 32.25 -5.26 4.41
C VAL A 307 33.21 -6.34 3.93
N ILE A 308 33.69 -6.23 2.69
CA ILE A 308 34.69 -7.13 2.12
C ILE A 308 35.89 -6.28 1.65
N ASP A 309 37.11 -6.69 1.99
CA ASP A 309 38.32 -6.04 1.52
C ASP A 309 38.77 -6.52 0.12
N GLU A 310 39.87 -5.95 -0.39
CA GLU A 310 40.40 -6.30 -1.72
C GLU A 310 40.88 -7.76 -1.84
N ALA A 311 41.08 -8.45 -0.72
CA ALA A 311 41.46 -9.85 -0.67
C ALA A 311 40.24 -10.79 -0.50
N GLU A 312 39.03 -10.27 -0.71
CA GLU A 312 37.75 -10.95 -0.50
C GLU A 312 37.51 -11.43 0.94
N GLN A 313 38.19 -10.82 1.92
CA GLN A 313 37.99 -11.16 3.33
C GLN A 313 36.85 -10.32 3.92
N GLY A 314 35.86 -11.00 4.47
CA GLY A 314 34.72 -10.38 5.15
C GLY A 314 35.07 -9.90 6.55
N ALA A 315 34.60 -8.70 6.91
CA ALA A 315 34.68 -8.15 8.26
C ALA A 315 33.37 -7.44 8.63
N ILE A 316 33.14 -7.26 9.93
CA ILE A 316 32.06 -6.40 10.44
C ILE A 316 32.71 -5.07 10.84
N TRP A 317 32.19 -3.99 10.27
CA TRP A 317 32.53 -2.64 10.64
C TRP A 317 31.35 -1.98 11.34
N THR A 318 31.60 -1.31 12.45
CA THR A 318 30.56 -0.65 13.25
C THR A 318 30.70 0.86 13.10
N ALA A 319 29.59 1.52 12.76
CA ALA A 319 29.49 2.96 12.68
C ALA A 319 28.49 3.49 13.72
N GLU A 320 28.88 4.52 14.46
CA GLU A 320 27.94 5.29 15.29
C GLU A 320 27.05 6.14 14.37
N LEU A 321 25.76 6.20 14.66
CA LEU A 321 24.80 7.02 13.94
C LEU A 321 24.52 8.30 14.71
N THR A 322 24.48 9.42 13.99
CA THR A 322 23.93 10.68 14.50
C THR A 322 22.41 10.56 14.70
N ASP A 323 21.83 11.50 15.44
CA ASP A 323 20.36 11.55 15.60
C ASP A 323 19.63 11.77 14.27
N ALA A 324 20.22 12.53 13.35
CA ALA A 324 19.69 12.76 12.01
C ALA A 324 19.72 11.48 11.16
N GLU A 325 20.82 10.73 11.17
CA GLU A 325 20.93 9.46 10.44
C GLU A 325 20.01 8.38 11.03
N LEU A 326 19.85 8.34 12.36
CA LEU A 326 18.90 7.43 12.99
C LEU A 326 17.45 7.79 12.64
N ALA A 327 17.12 9.09 12.57
CA ALA A 327 15.81 9.54 12.11
C ALA A 327 15.57 9.16 10.65
N ALA A 328 16.59 9.32 9.78
CA ALA A 328 16.54 8.90 8.38
C ALA A 328 16.30 7.38 8.25
N TYR A 329 16.98 6.57 9.06
CA TYR A 329 16.74 5.12 9.11
C TYR A 329 15.31 4.81 9.55
N LYS A 330 14.81 5.42 10.62
CA LYS A 330 13.44 5.18 11.11
C LYS A 330 12.37 5.56 10.09
N ALA A 331 12.60 6.63 9.33
CA ALA A 331 11.69 7.08 8.29
C ALA A 331 11.73 6.21 7.02
N HIS A 332 12.90 5.63 6.72
CA HIS A 332 13.18 4.92 5.47
C HIS A 332 14.07 3.67 5.67
N PRO A 333 13.66 2.69 6.51
CA PRO A 333 14.58 1.64 6.96
C PRO A 333 14.98 0.69 5.83
N GLU A 334 14.08 0.42 4.89
CA GLU A 334 14.33 -0.46 3.75
C GLU A 334 15.29 0.15 2.72
N THR A 335 15.33 1.47 2.56
CA THR A 335 16.16 2.14 1.53
C THR A 335 17.37 2.88 2.11
N PHE A 336 17.52 2.88 3.44
CA PHE A 336 18.60 3.54 4.15
C PHE A 336 19.98 3.18 3.58
N PHE A 337 20.17 1.91 3.21
CA PHE A 337 21.43 1.40 2.66
C PHE A 337 21.60 1.57 1.13
N GLY A 338 20.84 2.49 0.52
CA GLY A 338 20.92 2.82 -0.91
C GLY A 338 20.28 1.80 -1.85
N ARG A 339 19.74 0.70 -1.32
CA ARG A 339 18.93 -0.32 -2.03
C ARG A 339 17.85 -0.83 -1.09
N VAL A 340 16.75 -1.33 -1.65
CA VAL A 340 15.69 -1.98 -0.88
C VAL A 340 16.25 -3.25 -0.22
N VAL A 341 16.36 -3.24 1.10
CA VAL A 341 16.73 -4.39 1.94
C VAL A 341 15.56 -4.75 2.84
N SER A 342 15.36 -6.04 3.07
CA SER A 342 14.36 -6.51 4.04
C SER A 342 14.85 -6.18 5.45
N VAL A 343 14.01 -5.52 6.23
CA VAL A 343 14.28 -5.18 7.62
C VAL A 343 13.53 -6.17 8.50
N GLY A 344 14.21 -6.77 9.48
CA GLY A 344 13.58 -7.73 10.39
C GLY A 344 12.44 -7.07 11.18
N GLY A 345 11.28 -7.73 11.24
CA GLY A 345 10.12 -7.30 12.00
C GLY A 345 9.67 -8.37 13.01
N ASN A 346 8.88 -7.95 14.02
CA ASN A 346 8.20 -8.89 14.91
C ASN A 346 7.08 -9.60 14.15
N ILE A 347 7.11 -10.93 14.16
CA ILE A 347 6.04 -11.76 13.58
C ILE A 347 4.90 -11.83 14.60
N GLY A 348 3.87 -11.00 14.42
CA GLY A 348 2.69 -10.95 15.30
C GLY A 348 1.48 -11.70 14.75
N ASP A 349 1.41 -11.94 13.44
CA ASP A 349 0.33 -12.65 12.76
C ASP A 349 0.72 -14.14 12.55
N PRO A 350 -0.11 -15.11 12.98
CA PRO A 350 0.10 -16.52 12.68
C PRO A 350 0.33 -16.83 11.19
N LEU A 351 -0.29 -16.09 10.28
CA LEU A 351 -0.06 -16.29 8.84
C LEU A 351 1.35 -15.82 8.43
N ASP A 352 1.84 -14.71 8.98
CA ASP A 352 3.23 -14.27 8.78
C ASP A 352 4.23 -15.29 9.34
N LEU A 353 3.90 -15.94 10.47
CA LEU A 353 4.72 -17.03 11.03
C LEU A 353 4.74 -18.26 10.13
N TYR A 354 3.60 -18.62 9.56
CA TYR A 354 3.51 -19.66 8.55
C TYR A 354 4.38 -19.36 7.33
N GLU A 355 4.33 -18.13 6.81
CA GLU A 355 5.15 -17.70 5.67
C GLU A 355 6.64 -17.69 6.01
N PHE A 356 7.00 -17.32 7.24
CA PHE A 356 8.36 -17.42 7.74
C PHE A 356 8.88 -18.87 7.70
N PHE A 357 8.13 -19.83 8.24
CA PHE A 357 8.54 -21.23 8.19
C PHE A 357 8.58 -21.75 6.75
N LEU A 358 7.56 -21.45 5.94
CA LEU A 358 7.51 -21.87 4.55
C LEU A 358 8.75 -21.41 3.77
N ASN A 359 9.12 -20.14 3.94
CA ASN A 359 10.32 -19.58 3.31
C ASN A 359 11.62 -20.19 3.86
N GLY A 360 11.71 -20.40 5.19
CA GLY A 360 12.87 -20.99 5.84
C GLY A 360 13.20 -22.41 5.36
N TYR A 361 12.19 -23.19 4.97
CA TYR A 361 12.35 -24.55 4.48
C TYR A 361 12.26 -24.69 2.95
N LYS A 362 12.22 -23.59 2.20
CA LYS A 362 12.06 -23.60 0.73
C LYS A 362 13.09 -24.50 0.04
N GLU A 363 14.36 -24.44 0.41
CA GLU A 363 15.43 -25.22 -0.22
C GLU A 363 15.69 -26.58 0.45
N THR A 364 14.83 -27.00 1.39
CA THR A 364 15.01 -28.26 2.12
C THR A 364 14.61 -29.45 1.24
N PRO A 365 15.47 -30.47 1.06
CA PRO A 365 15.14 -31.67 0.30
C PRO A 365 13.96 -32.44 0.88
N ARG A 366 13.19 -33.10 0.02
CA ARG A 366 12.02 -33.90 0.38
C ARG A 366 12.34 -34.94 1.46
N GLU A 367 13.44 -35.65 1.31
CA GLU A 367 13.86 -36.72 2.22
C GLU A 367 14.09 -36.18 3.63
N THR A 368 14.68 -34.98 3.73
CA THR A 368 14.90 -34.27 4.99
C THR A 368 13.58 -33.85 5.63
N LEU A 369 12.63 -33.32 4.85
CA LEU A 369 11.29 -32.98 5.36
C LEU A 369 10.55 -34.21 5.89
N LEU A 370 10.60 -35.33 5.17
CA LEU A 370 10.01 -36.60 5.62
C LEU A 370 10.67 -37.12 6.89
N GLU A 371 11.99 -36.96 7.03
CA GLU A 371 12.71 -37.32 8.26
C GLU A 371 12.28 -36.44 9.45
N PHE A 372 12.09 -35.13 9.24
CA PHE A 372 11.53 -34.24 10.27
C PHE A 372 10.12 -34.66 10.70
N MET A 373 9.34 -35.24 9.78
CA MET A 373 7.97 -35.70 10.01
C MET A 373 7.86 -37.21 10.28
N LYS A 374 8.95 -37.94 10.52
CA LYS A 374 8.94 -39.41 10.60
C LYS A 374 8.01 -40.00 11.68
N ASN A 375 7.75 -39.23 12.73
CA ASN A 375 6.88 -39.61 13.84
C ASN A 375 5.43 -39.15 13.65
N ALA A 376 5.10 -38.54 12.50
CA ALA A 376 3.75 -38.10 12.20
C ALA A 376 2.82 -39.31 12.01
N PRO A 377 1.60 -39.29 12.57
CA PRO A 377 0.66 -40.41 12.48
C PRO A 377 0.20 -40.68 11.03
N ASP A 378 0.28 -39.68 10.16
CA ASP A 378 -0.09 -39.67 8.75
C ASP A 378 1.12 -39.80 7.79
N ILE A 379 2.29 -40.27 8.25
CA ILE A 379 3.53 -40.32 7.45
C ILE A 379 3.40 -41.02 6.09
N ASP A 380 2.58 -42.07 5.98
CA ASP A 380 2.38 -42.78 4.71
C ASP A 380 1.51 -42.00 3.71
N GLU A 381 0.71 -41.05 4.18
CA GLU A 381 0.01 -40.08 3.32
C GLU A 381 0.96 -38.95 2.92
N LEU A 382 1.77 -38.43 3.86
CA LEU A 382 2.76 -37.39 3.58
C LEU A 382 3.75 -37.79 2.48
N LYS A 383 4.19 -39.06 2.47
CA LYS A 383 5.07 -39.61 1.42
C LYS A 383 4.48 -39.56 0.00
N LYS A 384 3.16 -39.39 -0.15
CA LYS A 384 2.46 -39.33 -1.43
C LYS A 384 2.23 -37.90 -1.92
N LEU A 385 2.42 -36.89 -1.05
CA LEU A 385 2.22 -35.49 -1.42
C LEU A 385 3.31 -35.02 -2.40
N PRO A 386 2.99 -34.14 -3.36
CA PRO A 386 3.97 -33.35 -4.08
C PRO A 386 4.88 -32.56 -3.13
N ASP A 387 6.08 -32.18 -3.58
CA ASP A 387 7.07 -31.50 -2.73
C ASP A 387 6.56 -30.15 -2.17
N ASP A 388 5.78 -29.41 -2.95
CA ASP A 388 5.16 -28.15 -2.50
C ASP A 388 4.15 -28.37 -1.38
N GLU A 389 3.25 -29.35 -1.55
CA GLU A 389 2.23 -29.69 -0.56
C GLU A 389 2.84 -30.31 0.70
N LEU A 390 3.93 -31.06 0.56
CA LEU A 390 4.69 -31.56 1.70
C LEU A 390 5.31 -30.41 2.52
N ARG A 391 5.83 -29.38 1.83
CA ARG A 391 6.37 -28.16 2.47
C ARG A 391 5.28 -27.37 3.18
N TYR A 392 4.12 -27.16 2.54
CA TYR A 392 2.97 -26.50 3.16
C TYR A 392 2.52 -27.22 4.43
N ARG A 393 2.38 -28.55 4.35
CA ARG A 393 1.98 -29.38 5.48
C ARG A 393 2.97 -29.30 6.65
N TYR A 394 4.26 -29.25 6.35
CA TYR A 394 5.30 -29.09 7.37
C TYR A 394 5.26 -27.71 8.02
N ALA A 395 5.23 -26.63 7.23
CA ALA A 395 5.15 -25.26 7.72
C ALA A 395 3.90 -25.05 8.59
N GLU A 396 2.76 -25.60 8.17
CA GLU A 396 1.51 -25.54 8.93
C GLU A 396 1.62 -26.23 10.30
N GLY A 397 2.25 -27.40 10.37
CA GLY A 397 2.50 -28.09 11.64
C GLY A 397 3.39 -27.29 12.60
N LEU A 398 4.42 -26.62 12.07
CA LEU A 398 5.29 -25.73 12.86
C LEU A 398 4.52 -24.52 13.39
N THR A 399 3.72 -23.88 12.55
CA THR A 399 2.90 -22.73 12.95
C THR A 399 1.93 -23.11 14.07
N TRP A 400 1.18 -24.20 13.92
CA TRP A 400 0.26 -24.67 14.96
C TRP A 400 0.96 -24.98 16.28
N SER A 401 2.16 -25.55 16.22
CA SER A 401 2.93 -25.87 17.43
C SER A 401 3.40 -24.59 18.14
N ALA A 402 3.84 -23.58 17.38
CA ALA A 402 4.33 -22.31 17.91
C ALA A 402 3.18 -21.43 18.46
N THR A 403 2.04 -21.35 17.76
CA THR A 403 0.90 -20.55 18.22
C THR A 403 0.29 -21.13 19.49
N LYS A 404 0.17 -22.46 19.59
CA LYS A 404 -0.33 -23.12 20.80
C LYS A 404 0.57 -22.87 22.03
N GLN A 405 1.89 -22.89 21.85
CA GLN A 405 2.82 -22.57 22.95
C GLN A 405 2.73 -21.11 23.40
N ALA A 406 2.39 -20.19 22.51
CA ALA A 406 2.19 -18.78 22.86
C ALA A 406 0.90 -18.54 23.64
N GLU A 407 -0.14 -19.37 23.47
CA GLU A 407 -1.39 -19.30 24.25
C GLU A 407 -1.26 -19.90 25.65
N GLU A 408 -0.29 -20.80 25.86
CA GLU A 408 -0.05 -21.48 27.13
C GLU A 408 0.89 -20.71 28.08
N ASN A 409 1.58 -19.67 27.58
CA ASN A 409 2.48 -18.78 28.33
C ASN A 409 1.84 -17.40 28.54
#